data_AF-A0A0P9HAL1-F1
#
_entry.id   AF-A0A0P9HAL1-F1
#
_cell.length_a   1.000
_cell.length_b   1.000
_cell.length_c   1.000
_cell.angle_alpha   90.00
_cell.angle_beta   90.00
_cell.angle_gamma   90.00
#
_symmetry.space_group_name_H-M   'P 1'
#
loop_
_entity.id
_entity.type
_entity.pdbx_description
1 polymer ?
#
loop_
_entity_poly.entity_id
_entity_poly.type
_entity_poly.pdbx_seq_one_letter_code
_entity_poly.pdbx_strand_id
1 'polypeptide(L)'
;MYADYLKPLIAWLKDMTQGEKLMLIATLAFGLVGAYGTYLFYQPSRGWFIGSAAATGIELLYIGAAGVAVKHPGQRWLAYVLIAIGALGSAYFGVMVSLKEALPATFDAQAGAAVRWPTFDEWAVRGTPALIEGIVPAAAALLLSVFLHSTVSHRLIDADDAEKAVQARRDMKPFGCPFCQFSTDTPAKLWGHYGRCPDATADGRSADDKRSIVQVAVQEGKERLIKG
;
A
#
# COMPACT_ATOMS: atom_id res chain seq x y z
N MET A 1 16.22 24.17 17.66
CA MET A 1 17.11 23.37 16.80
C MET A 1 16.48 22.05 16.34
N TYR A 2 15.79 21.27 17.18
CA TYR A 2 15.06 20.05 16.72
C TYR A 2 13.83 20.30 15.84
N ALA A 3 13.16 21.43 16.01
CA ALA A 3 11.93 21.76 15.28
C ALA A 3 12.14 21.90 13.75
N ASP A 4 13.33 22.31 13.31
CA ASP A 4 13.59 22.52 11.88
C ASP A 4 13.89 21.23 11.12
N TYR A 5 14.42 20.20 11.78
CA TYR A 5 14.60 18.87 11.19
C TYR A 5 13.29 18.07 11.13
N LEU A 6 12.36 18.33 12.05
CA LEU A 6 11.06 17.67 12.09
C LEU A 6 10.06 18.29 11.11
N LYS A 7 10.22 19.56 10.73
CA LYS A 7 9.35 20.24 9.74
C LYS A 7 9.15 19.46 8.43
N PRO A 8 10.21 18.99 7.74
CA PRO A 8 10.03 18.22 6.51
C PRO A 8 9.33 16.88 6.74
N LEU A 9 9.61 16.22 7.87
CA LEU A 9 8.95 14.97 8.24
C LEU A 9 7.45 15.17 8.52
N ILE A 10 7.11 16.23 9.25
CA ILE A 10 5.73 16.61 9.58
C ILE A 10 4.97 17.05 8.33
N ALA A 11 5.62 17.79 7.43
CA ALA A 11 5.04 18.17 6.14
C ALA A 11 4.76 16.92 5.30
N TRP A 12 5.73 16.02 5.17
CA TRP A 12 5.57 14.74 4.48
C TRP A 12 4.44 13.89 5.07
N LEU A 13 4.33 13.82 6.40
CA LEU A 13 3.24 13.12 7.08
C LEU A 13 1.88 13.79 6.84
N LYS A 14 1.82 15.12 6.69
CA LYS A 14 0.56 15.83 6.40
C LYS A 14 0.08 15.55 4.98
N ASP A 15 1.00 15.44 4.02
CA ASP A 15 0.69 15.18 2.61
C ASP A 15 0.20 13.75 2.35
N MET A 16 0.42 12.83 3.28
CA MET A 16 -0.12 11.47 3.20
C MET A 16 -1.64 11.40 3.39
N THR A 17 -2.29 10.63 2.54
CA THR A 17 -3.68 10.17 2.68
C THR A 17 -3.85 9.31 3.94
N GLN A 18 -5.10 9.14 4.40
CA GLN A 18 -5.38 8.29 5.56
C GLN A 18 -4.96 6.83 5.34
N GLY A 19 -5.07 6.32 4.10
CA GLY A 19 -4.62 4.96 3.75
C GLY A 19 -3.11 4.79 3.87
N GLU A 20 -2.34 5.77 3.40
CA GLU A 20 -0.88 5.80 3.51
C GLU A 20 -0.40 5.89 4.97
N LYS A 21 -1.08 6.69 5.79
CA LYS A 21 -0.79 6.80 7.23
C LYS A 21 -1.01 5.48 7.96
N LEU A 22 -2.14 4.82 7.68
CA LEU A 22 -2.45 3.51 8.28
C LEU A 22 -1.43 2.45 7.86
N MET A 23 -1.02 2.44 6.58
CA MET A 23 0.04 1.56 6.09
C MET A 23 1.36 1.81 6.81
N LEU A 24 1.78 3.07 6.88
CA LEU A 24 3.03 3.45 7.53
C LEU A 24 3.05 3.03 9.00
N ILE A 25 2.00 3.35 9.76
CA ILE A 25 1.86 2.98 11.18
C ILE A 25 1.91 1.46 11.34
N ALA A 26 1.20 0.72 10.48
CA ALA A 26 1.22 -0.73 10.49
C ALA A 26 2.63 -1.27 10.23
N THR A 27 3.32 -0.81 9.18
CA THR A 27 4.68 -1.26 8.87
C THR A 27 5.69 -0.90 9.95
N LEU A 28 5.57 0.25 10.61
CA LEU A 28 6.46 0.61 11.73
C LEU A 28 6.18 -0.26 12.95
N ALA A 29 4.93 -0.58 13.25
CA ALA A 29 4.58 -1.48 14.35
C ALA A 29 5.13 -2.90 14.12
N PHE A 30 5.17 -3.37 12.87
CA PHE A 30 5.75 -4.69 12.53
C PHE A 30 7.27 -4.66 12.45
N GLY A 31 7.83 -3.62 11.84
CA GLY A 31 9.27 -3.38 11.81
C GLY A 31 9.86 -3.40 13.21
N LEU A 32 9.15 -2.82 14.19
CA LEU A 32 9.59 -2.72 15.58
C LEU A 32 9.86 -4.09 16.22
N VAL A 33 9.06 -5.11 15.91
CA VAL A 33 9.26 -6.46 16.46
C VAL A 33 10.60 -7.03 16.00
N GLY A 34 10.89 -6.92 14.70
CA GLY A 34 12.16 -7.37 14.11
C GLY A 34 13.34 -6.51 14.51
N ALA A 35 13.16 -5.19 14.54
CA ALA A 35 14.15 -4.21 14.94
C ALA A 35 14.58 -4.43 16.39
N TYR A 36 13.63 -4.74 17.28
CA TYR A 36 13.92 -5.04 18.67
C TYR A 36 14.77 -6.31 18.84
N GLY A 37 14.39 -7.42 18.19
CA GLY A 37 15.19 -8.66 18.24
C GLY A 37 16.60 -8.46 17.66
N THR A 38 16.70 -7.71 16.56
CA THR A 38 17.98 -7.37 15.92
C THR A 38 18.87 -6.51 16.83
N TYR A 39 18.27 -5.54 17.52
CA TYR A 39 18.96 -4.71 18.50
C TYR A 39 19.52 -5.54 19.66
N LEU A 40 18.68 -6.37 20.28
CA LEU A 40 19.07 -7.22 21.42
C LEU A 40 20.17 -8.21 21.07
N PHE A 41 20.23 -8.67 19.82
CA PHE A 41 21.28 -9.56 19.36
C PHE A 41 22.64 -8.85 19.27
N TYR A 42 22.69 -7.66 18.67
CA TYR A 42 23.93 -6.95 18.39
C TYR A 42 24.43 -6.05 19.53
N GLN A 43 23.54 -5.47 20.33
CA GLN A 43 23.91 -4.55 21.42
C GLN A 43 24.96 -5.15 22.37
N PRO A 44 24.85 -6.42 22.83
CA PRO A 44 25.81 -6.98 23.79
C PRO A 44 27.18 -7.28 23.19
N SER A 45 27.27 -7.54 21.88
CA SER A 45 28.50 -8.00 21.22
C SER A 45 29.24 -6.89 20.46
N ARG A 46 28.50 -5.94 19.88
CA ARG A 46 29.02 -4.90 18.98
C ARG A 46 28.67 -3.49 19.43
N GLY A 47 28.06 -3.34 20.62
CA GLY A 47 27.70 -2.07 21.21
C GLY A 47 26.38 -1.50 20.67
N TRP A 48 25.89 -0.48 21.38
CA TRP A 48 24.58 0.12 21.13
C TRP A 48 24.45 0.71 19.71
N PHE A 49 25.52 1.30 19.17
CA PHE A 49 25.48 1.94 17.85
C PHE A 49 25.21 0.94 16.72
N ILE A 50 25.93 -0.19 16.72
CA ILE A 50 25.75 -1.24 15.70
C ILE A 50 24.39 -1.92 15.87
N GLY A 51 23.94 -2.14 17.12
CA GLY A 51 22.58 -2.62 17.39
C GLY A 51 21.51 -1.70 16.82
N SER A 52 21.60 -0.40 17.07
CA SER A 52 20.63 0.59 16.56
C SER A 52 20.67 0.71 15.04
N ALA A 53 21.85 0.66 14.42
CA ALA A 53 21.99 0.69 12.97
C ALA A 53 21.34 -0.52 12.30
N ALA A 54 21.56 -1.72 12.86
CA ALA A 54 20.95 -2.95 12.36
C ALA A 54 19.42 -2.95 12.54
N ALA A 55 18.92 -2.49 13.69
CA ALA A 55 17.50 -2.32 13.95
C ALA A 55 16.84 -1.32 12.97
N THR A 56 17.51 -0.19 12.71
CA THR A 56 17.07 0.80 11.72
C THR A 56 17.01 0.21 10.31
N GLY A 57 17.95 -0.68 9.96
CA GLY A 57 17.93 -1.38 8.68
C GLY A 57 16.67 -2.22 8.46
N ILE A 58 16.18 -2.90 9.50
CA ILE A 58 14.92 -3.65 9.45
C ILE A 58 13.74 -2.68 9.23
N GLU A 59 13.66 -1.58 9.98
CA GLU A 59 12.61 -0.57 9.80
C GLU A 59 12.59 -0.01 8.37
N LEU A 60 13.76 0.30 7.81
CA LEU A 60 13.88 0.83 6.46
C LEU A 60 13.37 -0.15 5.39
N LEU A 61 13.51 -1.47 5.59
CA LEU A 61 12.94 -2.48 4.69
C LEU A 61 11.40 -2.43 4.71
N TYR A 62 10.80 -2.34 5.90
CA TYR A 62 9.35 -2.25 6.05
C TYR A 62 8.79 -0.92 5.54
N ILE A 63 9.47 0.20 5.79
CA ILE A 63 9.12 1.51 5.23
C ILE A 63 9.22 1.47 3.69
N GLY A 64 10.29 0.86 3.16
CA GLY A 64 10.46 0.64 1.73
C GLY A 64 9.32 -0.18 1.12
N ALA A 65 8.89 -1.25 1.79
CA ALA A 65 7.76 -2.07 1.37
C ALA A 65 6.46 -1.26 1.31
N ALA A 66 6.15 -0.47 2.35
CA ALA A 66 4.98 0.41 2.36
C ALA A 66 5.04 1.46 1.24
N GLY A 67 6.21 2.06 1.02
CA GLY A 67 6.42 3.05 -0.04
C GLY A 67 6.16 2.47 -1.43
N VAL A 68 6.64 1.25 -1.70
CA VAL A 68 6.39 0.53 -2.95
C VAL A 68 4.91 0.18 -3.11
N ALA A 69 4.27 -0.31 -2.05
CA ALA A 69 2.86 -0.70 -2.09
C ALA A 69 1.93 0.47 -2.46
N VAL A 70 2.27 1.67 -1.99
CA VAL A 70 1.51 2.90 -2.25
C VAL A 70 1.84 3.50 -3.62
N LYS A 71 3.13 3.74 -3.92
CA LYS A 71 3.53 4.48 -5.13
C LYS A 71 3.50 3.65 -6.40
N HIS A 72 3.67 2.33 -6.27
CA HIS A 72 3.77 1.42 -7.40
C HIS A 72 2.80 0.24 -7.22
N PRO A 73 1.47 0.48 -7.28
CA PRO A 73 0.47 -0.56 -7.07
C PRO A 73 0.54 -1.69 -8.12
N GLY A 74 1.18 -1.48 -9.27
CA GLY A 74 1.48 -2.51 -10.27
C GLY A 74 2.68 -3.41 -9.93
N GLN A 75 3.50 -3.05 -8.94
CA GLN A 75 4.70 -3.79 -8.50
C GLN A 75 4.54 -4.36 -7.09
N ARG A 76 3.34 -4.85 -6.74
CA ARG A 76 3.04 -5.44 -5.41
C ARG A 76 4.00 -6.54 -5.00
N TRP A 77 4.49 -7.30 -5.96
CA TRP A 77 5.46 -8.37 -5.71
C TRP A 77 6.72 -7.83 -5.01
N LEU A 78 7.17 -6.62 -5.34
CA LEU A 78 8.35 -6.01 -4.75
C LEU A 78 8.10 -5.64 -3.28
N ALA A 79 6.90 -5.13 -2.95
CA ALA A 79 6.50 -4.89 -1.56
C ALA A 79 6.48 -6.20 -0.76
N TYR A 80 5.90 -7.28 -1.31
CA TYR A 80 5.88 -8.58 -0.64
C TYR A 80 7.28 -9.19 -0.46
N VAL A 81 8.18 -9.02 -1.43
CA VAL A 81 9.58 -9.47 -1.31
C VAL A 81 10.29 -8.72 -0.18
N LEU A 82 10.13 -7.39 -0.08
CA LEU A 82 10.72 -6.60 1.00
C LEU A 82 10.17 -7.02 2.38
N ILE A 83 8.86 -7.25 2.49
CA ILE A 83 8.23 -7.77 3.71
C ILE A 83 8.77 -9.16 4.06
N ALA A 84 8.95 -10.04 3.07
CA ALA A 84 9.48 -11.39 3.30
C ALA A 84 10.92 -11.34 3.80
N ILE A 85 11.78 -10.50 3.23
CA ILE A 85 13.16 -10.29 3.69
C ILE A 85 13.16 -9.77 5.13
N GLY A 86 12.35 -8.75 5.42
CA GLY A 86 12.21 -8.21 6.77
C GLY A 86 11.73 -9.25 7.78
N ALA A 87 10.74 -10.07 7.41
CA ALA A 87 10.17 -11.10 8.28
C ALA A 87 11.15 -12.25 8.54
N LEU A 88 11.88 -12.69 7.51
CA LEU A 88 12.93 -13.72 7.66
C LEU A 88 14.05 -13.22 8.56
N GLY A 89 14.50 -11.98 8.38
CA GLY A 89 15.48 -11.35 9.27
C GLY A 89 14.98 -11.28 10.71
N SER A 90 13.73 -10.85 10.89
CA SER A 90 13.08 -10.75 12.20
C SER A 90 12.98 -12.10 12.90
N ALA A 91 12.56 -13.15 12.18
CA ALA A 91 12.46 -14.51 12.70
C ALA A 91 13.85 -15.06 13.07
N TYR A 92 14.84 -14.85 12.21
CA TYR A 92 16.21 -15.26 12.47
C TYR A 92 16.76 -14.63 13.76
N PHE A 93 16.67 -13.30 13.90
CA PHE A 93 17.18 -12.63 15.09
C PHE A 93 16.34 -12.96 16.34
N GLY A 94 15.02 -13.12 16.21
CA GLY A 94 14.16 -13.59 17.30
C GLY A 94 14.61 -14.95 17.83
N VAL A 95 14.80 -15.93 16.94
CA VAL A 95 15.32 -17.27 17.30
C VAL A 95 16.69 -17.18 17.95
N MET A 96 17.60 -16.36 17.42
CA MET A 96 18.93 -16.21 17.99
C MET A 96 18.93 -15.59 19.39
N VAL A 97 18.03 -14.64 19.66
CA VAL A 97 17.86 -14.05 20.99
C VAL A 97 17.27 -15.07 21.96
N SER A 98 16.17 -15.74 21.60
CA SER A 98 15.52 -16.75 22.44
C SER A 98 16.46 -17.92 22.74
N LEU A 99 17.22 -18.41 21.76
CA LEU A 99 18.21 -19.47 21.97
C LEU A 99 19.36 -19.03 22.88
N LYS A 100 19.81 -17.79 22.76
CA LYS A 100 20.84 -17.23 23.63
C LYS A 100 20.38 -17.14 25.09
N GLU A 101 19.11 -16.80 25.32
CA GLU A 101 18.52 -16.74 26.65
C GLU A 101 18.30 -18.13 27.26
N ALA A 102 17.83 -19.09 26.45
CA ALA A 102 17.54 -20.45 26.89
C ALA A 102 18.79 -21.32 27.10
N LEU A 103 19.83 -21.10 26.28
CA LEU A 103 21.07 -21.90 26.24
C LEU A 103 22.32 -20.99 26.24
N PRO A 104 22.52 -20.14 27.26
CA PRO A 104 23.58 -19.12 27.27
C PRO A 104 24.99 -19.72 27.16
N ALA A 105 25.20 -20.90 27.74
CA ALA A 105 26.50 -21.61 27.71
C ALA A 105 26.95 -22.02 26.29
N THR A 106 26.02 -22.11 25.33
CA THR A 106 26.33 -22.42 23.93
C THR A 106 26.80 -21.18 23.15
N PHE A 107 26.46 -19.98 23.64
CA PHE A 107 26.75 -18.71 22.98
C PHE A 107 27.77 -17.84 23.74
N ASP A 108 28.28 -18.30 24.89
CA ASP A 108 29.24 -17.57 25.69
C ASP A 108 30.66 -17.69 25.13
N ALA A 109 31.12 -16.63 24.47
CA ALA A 109 32.47 -16.53 23.93
C ALA A 109 33.53 -16.15 24.99
N GLN A 110 33.13 -15.76 26.20
CA GLN A 110 34.05 -15.41 27.30
C GLN A 110 34.48 -16.64 28.12
N ALA A 111 33.75 -17.75 28.03
CA ALA A 111 34.13 -19.04 28.62
C ALA A 111 35.22 -19.74 27.77
N GLY A 112 36.44 -19.21 27.83
CA GLY A 112 37.53 -19.52 26.89
C GLY A 112 38.13 -20.94 26.87
N ALA A 113 37.36 -22.02 26.71
CA ALA A 113 37.97 -23.31 26.34
C ALA A 113 37.11 -24.39 25.66
N ALA A 114 35.77 -24.38 25.74
CA ALA A 114 34.99 -25.44 25.08
C ALA A 114 33.58 -24.97 24.72
N VAL A 115 33.26 -24.97 23.42
CA VAL A 115 31.88 -24.87 22.94
C VAL A 115 31.10 -26.03 23.54
N ARG A 116 30.24 -25.75 24.52
CA ARG A 116 29.35 -26.76 25.09
C ARG A 116 28.09 -26.84 24.22
N TRP A 117 28.03 -27.92 23.45
CA TRP A 117 26.79 -28.28 22.77
C TRP A 117 25.77 -28.79 23.79
N PRO A 118 24.51 -28.31 23.71
CA PRO A 118 23.43 -28.81 24.56
C PRO A 118 23.16 -30.29 24.26
N THR A 119 22.77 -31.04 25.30
CA THR A 119 22.32 -32.43 25.12
C THR A 119 20.99 -32.47 24.37
N PHE A 120 20.59 -33.64 23.87
CA PHE A 120 19.30 -33.80 23.19
C PHE A 120 18.12 -33.38 24.08
N ASP A 121 18.16 -33.73 25.37
CA ASP A 121 17.11 -33.35 26.32
C ASP A 121 17.08 -31.84 26.59
N GLU A 122 18.25 -31.19 26.71
CA GLU A 122 18.35 -29.73 26.83
C GLU A 122 17.80 -29.04 25.58
N TRP A 123 18.07 -29.60 24.39
CA TRP A 123 17.54 -29.11 23.12
C TRP A 123 16.02 -29.27 23.05
N ALA A 124 15.50 -30.44 23.40
CA ALA A 124 14.06 -30.72 23.34
C ALA A 124 13.26 -29.87 24.34
N VAL A 125 13.78 -29.68 25.55
CA VAL A 125 13.06 -28.99 26.64
C VAL A 125 13.24 -27.47 26.57
N ARG A 126 14.39 -26.97 26.12
CA ARG A 126 14.70 -25.52 26.12
C ARG A 126 14.92 -24.94 24.73
N GLY A 127 15.56 -25.68 23.83
CA GLY A 127 15.83 -25.24 22.46
C GLY A 127 14.57 -25.16 21.59
N THR A 128 13.73 -26.20 21.60
CA THR A 128 12.50 -26.22 20.79
C THR A 128 11.51 -25.13 21.19
N PRO A 129 11.20 -24.89 22.48
CA PRO A 129 10.36 -23.76 22.87
C PRO A 129 10.98 -22.40 22.50
N ALA A 130 12.28 -22.21 22.70
CA ALA A 130 12.97 -20.97 22.32
C ALA A 130 12.90 -20.69 20.80
N LEU A 131 12.98 -21.74 19.97
CA LEU A 131 12.80 -21.61 18.53
C LEU A 131 11.38 -21.15 18.18
N ILE A 132 10.36 -21.72 18.84
CA ILE A 132 8.96 -21.32 18.66
C ILE A 132 8.75 -19.88 19.13
N GLU A 133 9.26 -19.51 20.32
CA GLU A 133 9.19 -18.16 20.88
C GLU A 133 9.84 -17.11 19.97
N GLY A 134 10.94 -17.46 19.31
CA GLY A 134 11.60 -16.58 18.34
C GLY A 134 10.84 -16.42 17.03
N ILE A 135 10.16 -17.46 16.54
CA ILE A 135 9.44 -17.44 15.25
C ILE A 135 8.04 -16.83 15.38
N VAL A 136 7.31 -17.13 16.45
CA VAL A 136 5.88 -16.78 16.60
C VAL A 136 5.63 -15.28 16.45
N PRO A 137 6.36 -14.36 17.11
CA PRO A 137 6.17 -12.92 16.94
C PRO A 137 6.42 -12.45 15.51
N ALA A 138 7.45 -12.99 14.85
CA ALA A 138 7.77 -12.65 13.46
C ALA A 138 6.71 -13.17 12.48
N ALA A 139 6.20 -14.39 12.70
CA ALA A 139 5.12 -14.97 11.90
C ALA A 139 3.80 -14.20 12.07
N ALA A 140 3.45 -13.82 13.31
CA ALA A 140 2.27 -13.01 13.59
C ALA A 140 2.37 -11.62 12.93
N ALA A 141 3.53 -10.97 13.03
CA ALA A 141 3.79 -9.69 12.38
C ALA A 141 3.72 -9.80 10.84
N LEU A 142 4.23 -10.89 10.26
CA LEU A 142 4.15 -11.14 8.82
C LEU A 142 2.70 -11.31 8.35
N LEU A 143 1.92 -12.17 9.02
CA LEU A 143 0.51 -12.42 8.64
C LEU A 143 -0.31 -11.13 8.70
N LEU A 144 -0.13 -10.34 9.75
CA LEU A 144 -0.83 -9.08 9.91
C LEU A 144 -0.37 -8.02 8.88
N SER A 145 0.94 -7.97 8.58
CA SER A 145 1.50 -7.11 7.53
C SER A 145 0.93 -7.43 6.16
N VAL A 146 0.84 -8.72 5.80
CA VAL A 146 0.25 -9.18 4.53
C VAL A 146 -1.23 -8.82 4.47
N PHE A 147 -1.98 -9.05 5.55
CA PHE A 147 -3.39 -8.70 5.63
C PHE A 147 -3.62 -7.19 5.40
N LEU A 148 -2.83 -6.33 6.05
CA LEU A 148 -2.95 -4.88 5.90
C LEU A 148 -2.50 -4.39 4.52
N HIS A 149 -1.42 -4.96 3.98
CA HIS A 149 -1.02 -4.68 2.60
C HIS A 149 -2.10 -5.07 1.60
N SER A 150 -2.77 -6.20 1.78
CA SER A 150 -3.87 -6.61 0.90
C SER A 150 -5.08 -5.66 1.01
N THR A 151 -5.49 -5.27 2.22
CA THR A 151 -6.69 -4.43 2.42
C THR A 151 -6.49 -3.02 1.88
N VAL A 152 -5.31 -2.43 2.06
CA VAL A 152 -5.02 -1.11 1.51
C VAL A 152 -4.81 -1.17 -0.01
N SER A 153 -4.13 -2.20 -0.51
CA SER A 153 -3.93 -2.39 -1.95
C SER A 153 -5.26 -2.53 -2.71
N HIS A 154 -6.27 -3.18 -2.12
CA HIS A 154 -7.61 -3.26 -2.72
C HIS A 154 -8.31 -1.91 -2.71
N ARG A 155 -8.34 -1.20 -1.57
CA ARG A 155 -8.96 0.13 -1.48
C ARG A 155 -8.33 1.16 -2.43
N LEU A 156 -7.02 1.08 -2.66
CA LEU A 156 -6.32 1.95 -3.61
C LEU A 156 -6.68 1.64 -5.06
N ILE A 157 -6.87 0.36 -5.42
CA ILE A 157 -7.39 0.00 -6.76
C ILE A 157 -8.80 0.54 -6.93
N ASP A 158 -9.68 0.30 -5.96
CA ASP A 158 -11.08 0.73 -6.06
C ASP A 158 -11.20 2.25 -6.23
N ALA A 159 -10.31 3.01 -5.58
CA ALA A 159 -10.22 4.46 -5.73
C ALA A 159 -9.75 4.89 -7.13
N ASP A 160 -8.69 4.27 -7.66
CA ASP A 160 -8.15 4.55 -9.00
C ASP A 160 -9.17 4.17 -10.10
N ASP A 161 -9.87 3.04 -9.94
CA ASP A 161 -10.93 2.61 -10.86
C ASP A 161 -12.15 3.55 -10.79
N ALA A 162 -12.52 4.02 -9.60
CA ALA A 162 -13.58 5.03 -9.45
C ALA A 162 -13.19 6.37 -10.10
N GLU A 163 -11.94 6.81 -9.98
CA GLU A 163 -11.45 8.03 -10.60
C GLU A 163 -11.42 7.91 -12.13
N LYS A 164 -10.94 6.78 -12.66
CA LYS A 164 -11.02 6.47 -14.10
C LYS A 164 -12.45 6.42 -14.60
N ALA A 165 -13.39 5.86 -13.83
CA ALA A 165 -14.80 5.83 -14.19
C ALA A 165 -15.40 7.26 -14.26
N VAL A 166 -15.02 8.14 -13.33
CA VAL A 166 -15.43 9.56 -13.36
C VAL A 166 -14.80 10.29 -14.54
N GLN A 167 -13.52 10.06 -14.82
CA GLN A 167 -12.82 10.69 -15.93
C GLN A 167 -13.37 10.21 -17.28
N ALA A 168 -13.60 8.91 -17.45
CA ALA A 168 -14.26 8.35 -18.63
C ALA A 168 -15.66 8.95 -18.84
N ARG A 169 -16.43 9.16 -17.76
CA ARG A 169 -17.73 9.86 -17.84
C ARG A 169 -17.61 11.32 -18.24
N ARG A 170 -16.53 12.02 -17.85
CA ARG A 170 -16.27 13.40 -18.27
C ARG A 170 -15.83 13.49 -19.73
N ASP A 171 -15.08 12.51 -20.20
CA ASP A 171 -14.59 12.45 -21.59
C ASP A 171 -15.65 11.93 -22.56
N MET A 172 -16.64 11.17 -22.06
CA MET A 172 -17.83 10.83 -22.83
C MET A 172 -18.61 12.09 -23.20
N LYS A 173 -18.80 12.29 -24.50
CA LYS A 173 -19.72 13.29 -25.08
C LYS A 173 -20.94 12.57 -25.65
N PRO A 174 -21.83 12.03 -24.79
CA PRO A 174 -22.89 11.12 -25.22
C PRO A 174 -24.01 11.83 -25.98
N PHE A 175 -24.10 13.17 -25.89
CA PHE A 175 -25.13 13.97 -26.52
C PHE A 175 -24.63 14.50 -27.87
N GLY A 176 -24.99 13.82 -28.95
CA GLY A 176 -24.69 14.23 -30.32
C GLY A 176 -25.80 15.07 -30.94
N CYS A 177 -25.43 16.05 -31.76
CA CYS A 177 -26.37 16.73 -32.64
C CYS A 177 -26.77 15.78 -33.78
N PRO A 178 -28.07 15.59 -34.06
CA PRO A 178 -28.51 14.71 -35.14
C PRO A 178 -28.37 15.34 -36.53
N PHE A 179 -28.06 16.64 -36.62
CA PHE A 179 -27.93 17.39 -37.88
C PHE A 179 -26.49 17.68 -38.28
N CYS A 180 -25.52 17.56 -37.35
CA CYS A 180 -24.11 17.88 -37.59
C CYS A 180 -23.18 17.05 -36.69
N GLN A 181 -21.85 17.16 -36.85
CA GLN A 181 -20.88 16.38 -36.04
C GLN A 181 -20.63 16.92 -34.61
N PHE A 182 -21.42 17.88 -34.14
CA PHE A 182 -21.25 18.43 -32.80
C PHE A 182 -21.65 17.42 -31.73
N SER A 183 -20.83 17.24 -30.70
CA SER A 183 -21.11 16.40 -29.53
C SER A 183 -20.78 17.13 -28.23
N THR A 184 -21.52 16.82 -27.17
CA THR A 184 -21.39 17.49 -25.87
C THR A 184 -21.66 16.55 -24.69
N ASP A 185 -21.27 17.02 -23.52
CA ASP A 185 -21.35 16.37 -22.21
C ASP A 185 -22.69 16.61 -21.50
N THR A 186 -23.49 17.60 -21.94
CA THR A 186 -24.76 17.94 -21.28
C THR A 186 -25.92 18.20 -22.26
N PRO A 187 -27.16 17.84 -21.88
CA PRO A 187 -28.33 18.09 -22.73
C PRO A 187 -28.60 19.59 -22.92
N ALA A 188 -28.27 20.43 -21.94
CA ALA A 188 -28.45 21.89 -22.04
C ALA A 188 -27.57 22.50 -23.14
N LYS A 189 -26.31 22.06 -23.25
CA LYS A 189 -25.42 22.50 -24.32
C LYS A 189 -25.89 22.03 -25.69
N LEU A 190 -26.49 20.83 -25.78
CA LEU A 190 -27.07 20.32 -27.03
C LEU A 190 -28.24 21.20 -27.49
N TRP A 191 -29.15 21.57 -26.59
CA TRP A 191 -30.25 22.51 -26.90
C TRP A 191 -29.74 23.90 -27.29
N GLY A 192 -28.72 24.40 -26.59
CA GLY A 192 -28.08 25.68 -26.93
C GLY A 192 -27.31 25.67 -28.25
N HIS A 193 -26.85 24.50 -28.71
CA HIS A 193 -26.28 24.32 -30.04
C HIS A 193 -27.38 24.22 -31.11
N TYR A 194 -28.44 23.43 -30.87
CA TYR A 194 -29.56 23.25 -31.79
C TYR A 194 -30.14 24.59 -32.27
N GLY A 195 -30.37 25.53 -31.35
CA GLY A 195 -30.90 26.86 -31.69
C GLY A 195 -29.98 27.73 -32.57
N ARG A 196 -28.73 27.32 -32.78
CA ARG A 196 -27.72 28.02 -33.60
C ARG A 196 -27.08 27.11 -34.65
N CYS A 197 -27.64 25.91 -34.86
CA CYS A 197 -27.07 24.91 -35.74
C CYS A 197 -27.39 25.27 -37.21
N PRO A 198 -26.39 25.51 -38.08
CA PRO A 198 -26.62 25.85 -39.48
C PRO A 198 -27.37 24.74 -40.21
N ASP A 199 -26.98 23.49 -39.97
CA ASP A 199 -27.55 22.30 -40.61
C ASP A 199 -28.99 22.04 -40.15
N ALA A 200 -29.30 22.29 -38.87
CA ALA A 200 -30.68 22.20 -38.38
C ALA A 200 -31.57 23.32 -38.94
N THR A 201 -30.99 24.49 -39.25
CA THR A 201 -31.71 25.61 -39.85
C THR A 201 -31.99 25.36 -41.33
N ALA A 202 -31.03 24.76 -42.04
CA ALA A 202 -31.14 24.39 -43.45
C ALA A 202 -32.04 23.18 -43.71
N ASP A 203 -32.31 22.37 -42.68
CA ASP A 203 -33.19 21.21 -42.77
C ASP A 203 -34.64 21.61 -43.10
N GLY A 204 -35.30 20.92 -44.03
CA GLY A 204 -36.65 21.28 -44.51
C GLY A 204 -37.82 20.84 -43.60
N ARG A 205 -37.57 20.12 -42.51
CA ARG A 205 -38.61 19.61 -41.61
C ARG A 205 -39.29 20.73 -40.79
N SER A 206 -40.45 20.43 -40.22
CA SER A 206 -41.13 21.35 -39.31
C SER A 206 -40.31 21.59 -38.04
N ALA A 207 -40.52 22.73 -37.38
CA ALA A 207 -39.82 23.06 -36.13
C ALA A 207 -40.10 22.05 -35.01
N ASP A 208 -41.31 21.48 -34.99
CA ASP A 208 -41.72 20.49 -34.00
C ASP A 208 -41.08 19.11 -34.27
N ASP A 209 -40.95 18.71 -35.53
CA ASP A 209 -40.23 17.49 -35.91
C ASP A 209 -38.73 17.59 -35.56
N LYS A 210 -38.10 18.75 -35.79
CA LYS A 210 -36.70 18.94 -35.42
C LYS A 210 -36.49 18.88 -33.92
N ARG A 211 -37.41 19.46 -33.14
CA ARG A 211 -37.40 19.37 -31.67
C ARG A 211 -37.58 17.94 -31.18
N SER A 212 -38.47 17.15 -31.79
CA SER A 212 -38.69 15.76 -31.40
C SER A 212 -37.44 14.90 -31.67
N ILE A 213 -36.77 15.11 -32.80
CA ILE A 213 -35.50 14.43 -33.13
C ILE A 213 -34.40 14.76 -32.10
N VAL A 214 -34.28 16.03 -31.68
CA VAL A 214 -33.33 16.43 -30.62
C VAL A 214 -33.70 15.81 -29.28
N GLN A 215 -34.99 15.69 -28.95
CA GLN A 215 -35.44 15.01 -27.72
C GLN A 215 -35.07 13.52 -27.73
N VAL A 216 -35.17 12.85 -28.88
CA VAL A 216 -34.72 11.45 -29.04
C VAL A 216 -33.21 11.36 -28.85
N ALA A 217 -32.43 12.24 -29.48
CA ALA A 217 -30.97 12.27 -29.29
C ALA A 217 -30.56 12.54 -27.83
N VAL A 218 -31.32 13.35 -27.10
CA VAL A 218 -31.13 13.56 -25.66
C VAL A 218 -31.44 12.28 -24.87
N GLN A 219 -32.51 11.55 -25.22
CA GLN A 219 -32.82 10.30 -24.54
C GLN A 219 -31.81 9.20 -24.83
N GLU A 220 -31.37 9.06 -26.07
CA GLU A 220 -30.29 8.14 -26.42
C GLU A 220 -29.00 8.47 -25.67
N GLY A 221 -28.63 9.75 -25.55
CA GLY A 221 -27.48 10.17 -24.76
C GLY A 221 -27.62 9.84 -23.27
N LYS A 222 -28.82 9.97 -22.70
CA LYS A 222 -29.12 9.54 -21.32
C LYS A 222 -29.02 8.02 -21.16
N GLU A 223 -29.53 7.25 -22.12
CA GLU A 223 -29.40 5.80 -22.10
C GLU A 223 -27.95 5.33 -22.19
N ARG A 224 -27.13 5.98 -23.02
CA ARG A 224 -25.68 5.69 -23.11
C ARG A 224 -24.99 5.96 -21.77
N LEU A 225 -25.32 7.05 -21.08
CA LEU A 225 -24.80 7.34 -19.73
C LEU A 225 -25.22 6.30 -18.68
N ILE A 226 -26.41 5.73 -18.80
CA ILE A 226 -26.92 4.71 -17.87
C ILE A 226 -26.27 3.35 -18.15
N LYS A 227 -26.05 3.01 -19.43
CA LYS A 227 -25.49 1.72 -19.87
C LYS A 227 -23.97 1.63 -19.67
N GLY A 228 -23.28 2.77 -19.52
CA GLY A 228 -21.83 2.82 -19.27
C GLY A 228 -21.04 2.76 -20.56
#